data_AF-M1E1B0-F1
#
_entry.id   AF-M1E1B0-F1
#
_cell.length_a   1.000
_cell.length_b   1.000
_cell.length_c   1.000
_cell.angle_alpha   90.00
_cell.angle_beta   90.00
_cell.angle_gamma   90.00
#
_symmetry.space_group_name_H-M   'P 1'
#
loop_
_entity.id
_entity.type
_entity.pdbx_description
1 polymer ?
#
loop_
_entity_poly.entity_id
_entity_poly.type
_entity_poly.pdbx_seq_one_letter_code
_entity_poly.pdbx_strand_id
1 'polypeptide(L)'
;MWLKFQAVLQPCPTHGMTNKVLLESFYRGLGPNNISNVDQLFVGGMLHQSYEVVAKRLDGMVDANKETKKRQEWDALLAQLDFLSKRVMELEAHAFKKDKHFSLLESTKGKKKKGVQDDKFLSLIQQKVEEQDKMLNEMKENIDMLNQATTSNSMTIQLQDAQINQLIFGRYPQFAEDSPSYTMADSEDED
;
A
#
# COMPACT_ATOMS: atom_id res chain seq x y z
N MET A 1 -15.24 -7.08 -4.34
CA MET A 1 -16.70 -7.08 -4.06
C MET A 1 -16.94 -7.22 -2.58
N TRP A 2 -16.40 -8.27 -1.94
CA TRP A 2 -16.40 -8.45 -0.48
C TRP A 2 -15.97 -7.20 0.32
N LEU A 3 -14.78 -6.62 0.02
CA LEU A 3 -14.34 -5.37 0.67
C LEU A 3 -15.32 -4.19 0.53
N LYS A 4 -15.98 -4.06 -0.63
CA LYS A 4 -16.98 -3.00 -0.86
C LYS A 4 -18.24 -3.26 -0.04
N PHE A 5 -18.64 -4.52 0.09
CA PHE A 5 -19.76 -4.93 0.92
C PHE A 5 -19.47 -4.67 2.40
N GLN A 6 -18.29 -5.02 2.91
CA GLN A 6 -17.86 -4.70 4.28
C GLN A 6 -17.87 -3.19 4.55
N ALA A 7 -17.39 -2.37 3.60
CA ALA A 7 -17.40 -0.92 3.74
C ALA A 7 -18.82 -0.33 3.85
N VAL A 8 -19.82 -0.95 3.22
CA VAL A 8 -21.24 -0.55 3.34
C VAL A 8 -21.82 -0.95 4.70
N LEU A 9 -21.36 -2.06 5.29
CA LEU A 9 -21.83 -2.52 6.60
C LEU A 9 -21.19 -1.76 7.77
N GLN A 10 -19.98 -1.22 7.59
CA GLN A 10 -19.22 -0.56 8.66
C GLN A 10 -19.97 0.58 9.40
N PRO A 11 -20.75 1.46 8.74
CA PRO A 11 -21.47 2.55 9.39
C PRO A 11 -22.71 2.13 10.20
N CYS A 12 -23.19 0.90 10.03
CA CYS A 12 -24.39 0.40 10.69
C CYS A 12 -24.09 -0.94 11.34
N PRO A 13 -23.54 -0.96 12.57
CA PRO A 13 -23.34 -2.20 13.31
C PRO A 13 -24.72 -2.80 13.64
N THR A 14 -25.20 -3.62 12.71
CA THR A 14 -26.44 -4.43 12.76
C THR A 14 -27.65 -3.72 13.36
N HIS A 15 -28.31 -2.88 12.56
CA HIS A 15 -29.67 -2.44 12.84
C HIS A 15 -30.64 -3.62 12.63
N GLY A 16 -30.66 -4.58 13.57
CA GLY A 16 -31.60 -5.70 13.61
C GLY A 16 -31.50 -6.76 12.50
N MET A 17 -30.62 -6.59 11.49
CA MET A 17 -30.44 -7.60 10.45
C MET A 17 -29.67 -8.80 10.96
N THR A 18 -30.18 -10.00 10.69
CA THR A 18 -29.49 -11.25 11.02
C THR A 18 -28.36 -11.53 10.04
N ASN A 19 -27.34 -12.24 10.51
CA ASN A 19 -26.20 -12.70 9.71
C ASN A 19 -26.62 -13.44 8.43
N LYS A 20 -27.73 -14.18 8.48
CA LYS A 20 -28.31 -14.86 7.31
C LYS A 20 -28.78 -13.87 6.24
N VAL A 21 -29.50 -12.81 6.64
CA VAL A 21 -29.98 -11.77 5.73
C VAL A 21 -28.81 -11.02 5.09
N LEU A 22 -27.73 -10.80 5.83
CA LEU A 22 -26.51 -10.19 5.28
C LEU A 22 -25.85 -11.08 4.22
N LEU A 23 -25.72 -12.39 4.47
CA LEU A 23 -25.17 -13.33 3.49
C LEU A 23 -26.05 -13.43 2.23
N GLU A 24 -27.37 -13.50 2.40
CA GLU A 24 -28.30 -13.52 1.27
C GLU A 24 -28.23 -12.25 0.44
N SER A 25 -28.13 -11.10 1.09
CA SER A 25 -27.98 -9.80 0.42
C SER A 25 -26.66 -9.73 -0.36
N PHE A 26 -25.56 -10.19 0.23
CA PHE A 26 -24.27 -10.28 -0.45
C PHE A 26 -24.36 -11.21 -1.67
N TYR A 27 -24.91 -12.41 -1.50
CA TYR A 27 -25.03 -13.43 -2.56
C TYR A 27 -25.89 -12.95 -3.73
N ARG A 28 -27.06 -12.34 -3.46
CA ARG A 28 -27.93 -11.77 -4.50
C ARG A 28 -27.29 -10.58 -5.22
N GLY A 29 -26.40 -9.84 -4.56
CA GLY A 29 -25.63 -8.76 -5.16
C GLY A 29 -24.49 -9.23 -6.08
N LEU A 30 -24.19 -10.53 -6.11
CA LEU A 30 -23.18 -11.09 -7.00
C LEU A 30 -23.71 -11.21 -8.44
N GLY A 31 -22.89 -10.85 -9.42
CA GLY A 31 -23.16 -11.19 -10.82
C GLY A 31 -23.03 -12.70 -11.09
N PRO A 32 -23.60 -13.23 -12.18
CA PRO A 32 -23.66 -14.67 -12.46
C PRO A 32 -22.29 -15.36 -12.47
N ASN A 33 -21.25 -14.68 -12.99
CA ASN A 33 -19.88 -15.19 -12.96
C ASN A 33 -19.33 -15.34 -11.53
N ASN A 34 -19.67 -14.42 -10.63
CA ASN A 34 -19.20 -14.44 -9.25
C ASN A 34 -19.98 -15.46 -8.42
N ILE A 35 -21.26 -15.69 -8.73
CA ILE A 35 -22.09 -16.72 -8.10
C ILE A 35 -21.45 -18.10 -8.32
N SER A 36 -21.14 -18.46 -9.57
CA SER A 36 -20.49 -19.75 -9.88
C SER A 36 -19.17 -19.94 -9.12
N ASN A 37 -18.37 -18.87 -8.95
CA ASN A 37 -17.12 -18.95 -8.20
C ASN A 37 -17.37 -19.16 -6.71
N VAL A 38 -18.36 -18.47 -6.14
CA VAL A 38 -18.74 -18.62 -4.73
C VAL A 38 -19.29 -20.02 -4.45
N ASP A 39 -20.10 -20.58 -5.34
CA ASP A 39 -20.64 -21.93 -5.18
C ASP A 39 -19.53 -23.00 -5.23
N GLN A 40 -18.49 -22.79 -6.04
CA GLN A 40 -17.29 -23.65 -6.04
C GLN A 40 -16.45 -23.49 -4.77
N LEU A 41 -16.37 -22.27 -4.22
CA LEU A 41 -15.61 -22.00 -3.01
C LEU A 41 -16.25 -22.67 -1.79
N PHE A 42 -17.58 -22.64 -1.67
CA PHE A 42 -18.29 -23.17 -0.51
C PHE A 42 -19.00 -24.48 -0.85
N VAL A 43 -18.39 -25.61 -0.47
CA VAL A 43 -19.03 -26.94 -0.58
C VAL A 43 -20.33 -26.94 0.22
N GLY A 44 -21.45 -27.27 -0.45
CA GLY A 44 -22.80 -27.20 0.12
C GLY A 44 -23.47 -25.83 0.00
N GLY A 45 -22.82 -24.85 -0.62
CA GLY A 45 -23.36 -23.51 -0.85
C GLY A 45 -23.10 -22.53 0.29
N MET A 46 -22.80 -21.28 -0.07
CA MET A 46 -22.42 -20.23 0.88
C MET A 46 -23.52 -19.93 1.92
N LEU A 47 -24.79 -19.97 1.50
CA LEU A 47 -25.94 -19.62 2.36
C LEU A 47 -26.24 -20.67 3.45
N HIS A 48 -25.65 -21.87 3.35
CA HIS A 48 -25.77 -22.91 4.38
C HIS A 48 -24.67 -22.79 5.45
N GLN A 49 -23.71 -21.90 5.27
CA GLN A 49 -22.61 -21.67 6.20
C GLN A 49 -22.92 -20.51 7.14
N SER A 50 -22.29 -20.48 8.32
CA SER A 50 -22.38 -19.32 9.20
C SER A 50 -21.66 -18.12 8.59
N TYR A 51 -22.10 -16.91 8.95
CA TYR A 51 -21.49 -15.68 8.45
C TYR A 51 -20.02 -15.59 8.84
N GLU A 52 -19.65 -16.03 10.03
CA GLU A 52 -18.28 -16.01 10.54
C GLU A 52 -17.36 -16.87 9.67
N VAL A 53 -17.82 -18.06 9.26
CA VAL A 53 -17.06 -18.97 8.38
C VAL A 53 -16.87 -18.36 6.99
N VAL A 54 -17.93 -17.78 6.43
CA VAL A 54 -17.90 -17.14 5.11
C VAL A 54 -16.98 -15.92 5.13
N ALA A 55 -17.17 -15.03 6.11
CA ALA A 55 -16.40 -13.81 6.27
C ALA A 55 -14.91 -14.11 6.42
N LYS A 56 -14.54 -15.00 7.35
CA LYS A 56 -13.14 -15.39 7.57
C LYS A 56 -12.49 -15.93 6.30
N ARG A 57 -13.21 -16.71 5.51
CA ARG A 57 -12.69 -17.26 4.25
C ARG A 57 -12.49 -16.18 3.18
N LEU A 58 -13.46 -15.28 3.02
CA LEU A 58 -13.37 -14.18 2.07
C LEU A 58 -12.30 -13.16 2.46
N ASP A 59 -12.12 -12.89 3.75
CA ASP A 59 -11.04 -12.05 4.27
C ASP A 59 -9.68 -12.66 3.95
N GLY A 60 -9.50 -13.96 4.22
CA GLY A 60 -8.26 -14.67 3.87
C GLY A 60 -7.95 -14.62 2.37
N MET A 61 -8.96 -14.70 1.50
CA MET A 61 -8.77 -14.54 0.05
C MET A 61 -8.36 -13.12 -0.34
N VAL A 62 -8.96 -12.10 0.29
CA VAL A 62 -8.58 -10.71 0.05
C VAL A 62 -7.11 -10.49 0.39
N ASP A 63 -6.65 -11.04 1.52
CA ASP A 63 -5.27 -10.88 1.95
C ASP A 63 -4.29 -11.66 1.04
N ALA A 64 -4.61 -12.91 0.68
CA ALA A 64 -3.83 -13.67 -0.30
C ALA A 64 -3.73 -12.95 -1.66
N ASN A 65 -4.80 -12.28 -2.10
CA ASN A 65 -4.78 -11.50 -3.33
C ASN A 65 -3.90 -10.24 -3.23
N LYS A 66 -3.92 -9.53 -2.08
CA LYS A 66 -3.00 -8.40 -1.83
C LYS A 66 -1.54 -8.87 -1.87
N GLU A 67 -1.23 -10.00 -1.23
CA GLU A 67 0.11 -10.58 -1.22
C GLU A 67 0.57 -11.00 -2.63
N THR A 68 -0.32 -11.66 -3.38
CA THR A 68 -0.03 -12.07 -4.77
C THR A 68 0.26 -10.86 -5.65
N LYS A 69 -0.53 -9.78 -5.52
CA LYS A 69 -0.29 -8.53 -6.27
C LYS A 69 1.06 -7.93 -5.91
N LYS A 70 1.40 -7.83 -4.62
CA LYS A 70 2.71 -7.34 -4.18
C LYS A 70 3.85 -8.19 -4.75
N ARG A 71 3.70 -9.52 -4.73
CA ARG A 71 4.70 -10.43 -5.32
C ARG A 71 4.89 -10.18 -6.81
N GLN A 72 3.80 -10.03 -7.56
CA GLN A 72 3.86 -9.69 -8.99
C GLN A 72 4.57 -8.35 -9.25
N GLU A 73 4.30 -7.33 -8.43
CA GLU A 73 4.99 -6.04 -8.52
C GLU A 73 6.50 -6.19 -8.24
N TRP A 74 6.87 -6.98 -7.23
CA TRP A 74 8.28 -7.30 -6.94
C TRP A 74 8.96 -8.09 -8.06
N ASP A 75 8.29 -9.09 -8.64
CA ASP A 75 8.81 -9.87 -9.75
C ASP A 75 9.05 -8.98 -10.99
N ALA A 76 8.16 -8.03 -11.25
CA ALA A 76 8.32 -7.05 -12.32
C ALA A 76 9.52 -6.12 -12.09
N LEU A 77 9.76 -5.69 -10.84
CA LEU A 77 10.93 -4.89 -10.48
C LEU A 77 12.23 -5.68 -10.61
N LEU A 78 12.24 -6.95 -10.18
CA LEU A 78 13.39 -7.83 -10.33
C LEU A 78 13.75 -8.05 -11.81
N ALA A 79 12.76 -8.23 -12.68
CA ALA A 79 12.97 -8.35 -14.12
C ALA A 79 13.58 -7.06 -14.72
N GLN A 80 13.14 -5.88 -14.27
CA GLN A 80 13.73 -4.61 -14.70
C GLN A 80 15.18 -4.45 -14.23
N LEU A 81 15.47 -4.87 -13.00
CA LEU A 81 16.83 -4.83 -12.44
C LEU A 81 17.78 -5.76 -13.21
N ASP A 82 17.34 -6.98 -13.54
CA ASP A 82 18.11 -7.92 -14.37
C ASP A 82 18.41 -7.34 -15.76
N PHE A 83 17.41 -6.72 -16.40
CA PHE A 83 17.60 -6.04 -17.69
C PHE A 83 18.61 -4.89 -17.60
N LEU A 84 18.50 -4.05 -16.56
CA LEU A 84 19.42 -2.94 -16.35
C LEU A 84 20.85 -3.44 -16.08
N SER A 85 20.99 -4.47 -15.25
CA SER A 85 22.28 -5.11 -14.94
C SER A 85 22.97 -5.62 -16.21
N LYS A 86 22.23 -6.29 -17.11
CA LYS A 86 22.74 -6.71 -18.43
C LYS A 86 23.24 -5.53 -19.26
N ARG A 87 22.48 -4.43 -19.32
CA ARG A 87 22.90 -3.23 -20.07
C ARG A 87 24.14 -2.56 -19.49
N VAL A 88 24.28 -2.54 -18.16
CA VAL A 88 25.49 -2.02 -17.50
C VAL A 88 26.71 -2.88 -17.87
N MET A 89 26.59 -4.21 -17.79
CA MET A 89 27.67 -5.12 -18.19
C MET A 89 28.07 -4.95 -19.67
N GLU A 90 27.11 -4.77 -20.57
CA GLU A 90 27.39 -4.50 -22.00
C GLU A 90 28.14 -3.18 -22.20
N LEU A 91 27.74 -2.12 -21.49
CA LEU A 91 28.38 -0.81 -21.54
C LEU A 91 29.80 -0.85 -20.98
N GLU A 92 30.01 -1.53 -19.85
CA GLU A 92 31.33 -1.75 -19.26
C GLU A 92 32.24 -2.49 -20.24
N ALA A 93 31.78 -3.61 -20.81
CA ALA A 93 32.57 -4.37 -21.79
C ALA A 93 32.93 -3.52 -23.03
N HIS A 94 32.04 -2.64 -23.46
CA HIS A 94 32.30 -1.72 -24.57
C HIS A 94 33.30 -0.60 -24.20
N ALA A 95 33.25 -0.09 -22.97
CA ALA A 95 34.22 0.88 -22.46
C ALA A 95 35.64 0.27 -22.41
N PHE A 96 35.78 -0.93 -21.84
CA PHE A 96 37.06 -1.64 -21.77
C PHE A 96 37.65 -2.00 -23.14
N LYS A 97 36.81 -2.25 -24.15
CA LYS A 97 37.29 -2.46 -25.53
C LYS A 97 37.86 -1.19 -26.15
N LYS A 98 37.27 -0.03 -25.88
CA LYS A 98 37.75 1.26 -26.42
C LYS A 98 39.02 1.75 -25.73
N ASP A 99 39.19 1.47 -24.45
CA ASP A 99 40.38 1.87 -23.69
C ASP A 99 41.67 1.23 -24.24
N LYS A 100 41.59 -0.06 -24.65
CA LYS A 100 42.70 -0.76 -25.32
C LYS A 100 43.13 -0.13 -26.65
N HIS A 101 42.24 0.61 -27.33
CA HIS A 101 42.58 1.31 -28.57
C HIS A 101 43.25 2.68 -28.32
N PHE A 102 43.09 3.27 -27.13
CA PHE A 102 43.80 4.49 -26.75
C PHE A 102 45.18 4.21 -26.15
N SER A 103 45.35 3.10 -25.41
CA SER A 103 46.65 2.75 -24.83
C SER A 103 47.75 2.42 -25.86
N LEU A 104 47.41 2.10 -27.11
CA LEU A 104 48.40 1.79 -28.17
C LEU A 104 48.90 3.05 -28.92
N LEU A 105 48.17 4.17 -28.85
CA LEU A 105 48.52 5.38 -29.62
C LEU A 105 49.47 6.33 -28.86
N GLU A 106 49.85 6.01 -27.62
CA GLU A 106 50.58 6.95 -26.75
C GLU A 106 52.08 6.66 -26.60
N SER A 107 52.63 5.58 -27.18
CA SER A 107 54.07 5.29 -27.03
C SER A 107 54.95 5.76 -28.21
N THR A 108 54.38 6.37 -29.26
CA THR A 108 55.21 6.86 -30.37
C THR A 108 54.81 8.27 -30.83
N LYS A 109 55.72 9.22 -30.59
CA LYS A 109 55.77 10.61 -31.10
C LYS A 109 54.97 11.68 -30.32
N GLY A 110 55.66 12.24 -29.33
CA GLY A 110 56.36 13.52 -29.52
C GLY A 110 55.56 14.74 -29.98
N LYS A 111 55.55 15.74 -29.08
CA LYS A 111 55.36 17.20 -29.27
C LYS A 111 53.93 17.75 -29.18
N LYS A 112 53.69 18.37 -28.02
CA LYS A 112 53.05 19.68 -27.79
C LYS A 112 52.06 20.15 -28.88
N LYS A 113 50.76 20.10 -28.55
CA LYS A 113 49.87 21.27 -28.65
C LYS A 113 48.90 21.27 -27.45
N LYS A 114 49.10 22.28 -26.60
CA LYS A 114 48.33 22.56 -25.40
C LYS A 114 47.03 23.26 -25.80
N GLY A 115 45.91 22.67 -25.37
CA GLY A 115 44.82 23.35 -24.68
C GLY A 115 43.95 24.30 -25.48
N VAL A 116 42.77 23.81 -25.92
CA VAL A 116 41.54 24.63 -26.05
C VAL A 116 40.27 23.78 -25.86
N GLN A 117 40.24 22.51 -26.29
CA GLN A 117 38.98 21.74 -26.36
C GLN A 117 38.60 21.01 -25.06
N ASP A 118 39.58 20.44 -24.33
CA ASP A 118 39.34 19.65 -23.11
C ASP A 118 38.79 20.51 -21.96
N ASP A 119 39.19 21.78 -21.92
CA ASP A 119 38.76 22.74 -20.90
C ASP A 119 37.24 23.00 -20.98
N LYS A 120 36.68 22.98 -22.19
CA LYS A 120 35.25 23.23 -22.43
C LYS A 120 34.38 22.03 -22.05
N PHE A 121 34.88 20.81 -22.25
CA PHE A 121 34.17 19.59 -21.87
C PHE A 121 34.18 19.40 -20.35
N LEU A 122 35.31 19.65 -19.69
CA LEU A 122 35.41 19.66 -18.23
C LEU A 122 34.51 20.73 -17.61
N SER A 123 34.47 21.94 -18.18
CA SER A 123 33.55 23.01 -17.74
C SER A 123 32.08 22.58 -17.83
N LEU A 124 31.70 21.87 -18.90
CA LEU A 124 30.32 21.39 -19.08
C LEU A 124 29.96 20.30 -18.05
N ILE A 125 30.90 19.41 -17.73
CA ILE A 125 30.69 18.40 -16.69
C ILE A 125 30.53 19.07 -15.33
N GLN A 126 31.41 20.02 -15.00
CA GLN A 126 31.34 20.76 -13.73
C GLN A 126 30.00 21.49 -13.58
N GLN A 127 29.55 22.21 -14.62
CA GLN A 127 28.26 22.89 -14.60
C GLN A 127 27.10 21.92 -14.31
N LYS A 128 27.09 20.75 -14.97
CA LYS A 128 26.03 19.75 -14.75
C LYS A 128 26.05 19.15 -13.35
N VAL A 129 27.23 18.98 -12.76
CA VAL A 129 27.38 18.53 -11.36
C VAL A 129 26.84 19.58 -10.40
N GLU A 130 27.16 20.85 -10.61
CA GLU A 130 26.65 21.96 -9.79
C GLU A 130 25.12 22.11 -9.90
N GLU A 131 24.55 21.95 -11.10
CA GLU A 131 23.09 21.94 -11.31
C GLU A 131 22.40 20.79 -10.56
N GLN A 132 22.99 19.59 -10.59
CA GLN A 132 22.47 18.45 -9.85
C GLN A 132 22.58 18.62 -8.33
N ASP A 133 23.69 19.16 -7.84
CA ASP A 133 23.88 19.43 -6.41
C ASP A 133 22.86 20.44 -5.88
N LYS A 134 22.58 21.49 -6.65
CA LYS A 134 21.52 22.45 -6.33
C LYS A 134 20.15 21.79 -6.24
N MET A 135 19.80 20.96 -7.23
CA MET A 135 18.52 20.23 -7.24
C MET A 135 18.41 19.26 -6.06
N LEU A 136 19.51 18.62 -5.68
CA LEU A 136 19.56 17.73 -4.52
C LEU A 136 19.32 18.50 -3.21
N ASN A 137 19.91 19.68 -3.06
CA ASN A 137 19.69 20.55 -1.90
C ASN A 137 18.23 21.03 -1.81
N GLU A 138 17.61 21.43 -2.93
CA GLU A 138 16.18 21.78 -2.98
C GLU A 138 15.28 20.58 -2.60
N MET A 139 15.59 19.37 -3.06
CA MET A 139 14.86 18.16 -2.67
C MET A 139 15.00 17.87 -1.17
N LYS A 140 16.19 18.08 -0.61
CA LYS A 140 16.44 17.90 0.82
C LYS A 140 15.60 18.86 1.66
N GLU A 141 15.58 20.14 1.30
CA GLU A 141 14.74 21.15 1.97
C GLU A 141 13.24 20.80 1.89
N ASN A 142 12.77 20.32 0.73
CA ASN A 142 11.38 19.86 0.57
C ASN A 142 11.03 18.68 1.47
N ILE A 143 11.95 17.71 1.62
CA ILE A 143 11.77 16.56 2.52
C ILE A 143 11.70 17.04 3.97
N ASP A 144 12.56 17.97 4.37
CA ASP A 144 12.57 18.51 5.73
C ASP A 144 11.25 19.25 6.04
N MET A 145 10.77 20.09 5.12
CA MET A 145 9.46 20.74 5.25
C MET A 145 8.30 19.74 5.33
N LEU A 146 8.32 18.69 4.50
CA LEU A 146 7.30 17.65 4.51
C LEU A 146 7.29 16.85 5.82
N ASN A 147 8.47 16.54 6.37
CA ASN A 147 8.60 15.86 7.65
C ASN A 147 8.06 16.71 8.80
N GLN A 148 8.34 18.03 8.78
CA GLN A 148 7.80 18.96 9.77
C GLN A 148 6.28 19.04 9.69
N ALA A 149 5.72 19.18 8.47
CA ALA A 149 4.28 19.20 8.25
C ALA A 149 3.61 17.89 8.71
N THR A 150 4.22 16.74 8.40
CA THR A 150 3.75 15.42 8.82
C THR A 150 3.72 15.28 10.34
N THR A 151 4.78 15.74 11.02
CA THR A 151 4.87 15.74 12.48
C THR A 151 3.78 16.63 13.09
N SER A 152 3.60 17.84 12.57
CA SER A 152 2.55 18.75 13.03
C SER A 152 1.15 18.14 12.86
N ASN A 153 0.87 17.54 11.70
CA ASN A 153 -0.41 16.88 11.44
C ASN A 153 -0.65 15.69 12.38
N SER A 154 0.38 14.89 12.66
CA SER A 154 0.30 13.78 13.61
C SER A 154 -0.09 14.28 15.01
N MET A 155 0.49 15.39 15.47
CA MET A 155 0.13 16.00 16.76
C MET A 155 -1.32 16.49 16.76
N THR A 156 -1.78 17.11 15.67
CA THR A 156 -3.18 17.56 15.54
C THR A 156 -4.16 16.40 15.59
N ILE A 157 -3.87 15.29 14.91
CA ILE A 157 -4.72 14.08 14.93
C ILE A 157 -4.81 13.53 16.36
N GLN A 158 -3.68 13.41 17.07
CA GLN A 158 -3.68 12.94 18.47
C GLN A 158 -4.49 13.87 19.39
N LEU A 159 -4.37 15.18 19.19
CA LEU A 159 -5.15 16.16 19.96
C LEU A 159 -6.65 16.01 19.71
N GLN A 160 -7.05 15.88 18.44
CA GLN A 160 -8.44 15.67 18.06
C GLN A 160 -9.00 14.36 18.62
N ASP A 161 -8.22 13.28 18.57
CA ASP A 161 -8.60 11.98 19.12
C ASP A 161 -8.84 12.07 20.65
N ALA A 162 -7.95 12.75 21.38
CA ALA A 162 -8.13 13.01 22.80
C ALA A 162 -9.41 13.82 23.10
N GLN A 163 -9.70 14.85 22.31
CA GLN A 163 -10.91 15.66 22.45
C GLN A 163 -12.19 14.86 22.17
N ILE A 164 -12.18 14.02 21.13
CA ILE A 164 -13.29 13.13 20.78
C ILE A 164 -13.53 12.14 21.91
N ASN A 165 -12.47 11.50 22.43
CA ASN A 165 -12.57 10.57 23.54
C ASN A 165 -13.20 11.24 24.78
N GLN A 166 -12.75 12.44 25.15
CA GLN A 166 -13.37 13.19 26.25
C GLN A 166 -14.86 13.48 26.01
N LEU A 167 -15.24 13.88 24.80
CA LEU A 167 -16.63 14.18 24.45
C LEU A 167 -17.53 12.92 24.57
N ILE A 168 -17.01 11.77 24.17
CA ILE A 168 -17.71 10.48 24.26
C ILE A 168 -17.93 10.11 25.73
N PHE A 169 -16.89 10.16 26.56
CA PHE A 169 -16.99 9.84 28.00
C PHE A 169 -17.83 10.87 28.79
N GLY A 170 -17.85 12.13 28.38
CA GLY A 170 -18.68 13.16 29.00
C GLY A 170 -20.17 13.04 28.68
N ARG A 171 -20.55 12.41 27.56
CA ARG A 171 -21.95 12.24 27.14
C ARG A 171 -22.56 10.88 27.47
N TYR A 172 -21.74 9.85 27.69
CA TYR A 172 -22.19 8.54 28.11
C TYR A 172 -21.55 8.21 29.46
N PRO A 173 -22.29 8.33 30.59
CA PRO A 173 -21.83 7.78 31.84
C PRO A 173 -21.58 6.30 31.64
N GLN A 174 -20.43 5.82 32.10
CA GLN A 174 -20.11 4.40 32.11
C GLN A 174 -21.26 3.69 32.83
N PHE A 175 -21.95 2.76 32.14
CA PHE A 175 -23.05 2.01 32.72
C PHE A 175 -22.57 1.40 34.04
N ALA A 176 -23.09 1.89 35.16
CA ALA A 176 -22.87 1.25 36.44
C ALA A 176 -23.49 -0.15 36.35
N GLU A 177 -22.72 -1.18 36.72
CA GLU A 177 -23.12 -2.59 36.68
C GLU A 177 -24.37 -2.90 37.52
N ASP A 178 -24.85 -1.93 38.32
CA ASP A 178 -26.03 -2.06 39.19
C ASP A 178 -27.38 -1.74 38.50
N SER A 179 -27.44 -1.69 37.17
CA SER A 179 -28.70 -1.46 36.46
C SER A 179 -29.64 -2.67 36.57
N PRO A 180 -30.95 -2.51 36.87
CA PRO A 180 -31.82 -3.62 37.21
C PRO A 180 -32.02 -4.55 36.01
N SER A 181 -31.61 -5.81 36.14
CA SER A 181 -31.91 -6.84 35.14
C SER A 181 -33.42 -6.99 35.02
N TYR A 182 -33.97 -6.74 33.84
CA TYR A 182 -35.39 -6.96 33.55
C TYR A 182 -35.65 -8.48 33.55
N THR A 183 -36.09 -9.02 34.68
CA THR A 183 -36.62 -10.39 34.78
C THR A 183 -37.95 -10.42 34.04
N MET A 184 -37.95 -11.01 32.85
CA MET A 184 -39.16 -11.28 32.08
C MET A 184 -40.04 -12.24 32.88
N ALA A 185 -41.19 -11.74 33.33
CA ALA A 185 -42.18 -12.52 34.07
C ALA A 185 -42.80 -13.59 33.16
N ASP A 186 -42.72 -14.84 33.61
CA ASP A 186 -43.44 -15.98 33.04
C ASP A 186 -44.94 -15.75 33.22
N SER A 187 -45.70 -15.74 32.13
CA SER A 187 -47.16 -15.78 32.16
C SER A 187 -47.60 -17.23 32.06
N GLU A 188 -48.04 -17.81 33.17
CA GLU A 188 -48.75 -19.09 33.20
C GLU A 188 -50.15 -18.90 32.57
N ASP A 189 -50.42 -19.66 31.50
CA ASP A 189 -51.77 -19.83 30.92
C ASP A 189 -52.59 -20.73 31.87
N GLU A 190 -53.72 -20.23 32.38
CA GLU A 190 -54.74 -21.05 33.05
C GLU A 190 -55.75 -21.62 32.04
N ASP A 191 -56.20 -22.85 32.33
CA ASP A 191 -57.05 -23.76 31.54
C ASP A 191 -58.46 -23.25 31.14
#